data_AF-A0A939H967-F1
#
_entry.id   AF-A0A939H967-F1
#
_cell.length_a   1.000
_cell.length_b   1.000
_cell.length_c   1.000
_cell.angle_alpha   90.00
_cell.angle_beta   90.00
_cell.angle_gamma   90.00
#
_symmetry.space_group_name_H-M   'P 1'
#
loop_
_entity.id
_entity.type
_entity.pdbx_description
1 polymer ?
#
loop_
_entity_poly.entity_id
_entity_poly.type
_entity_poly.pdbx_seq_one_letter_code
_entity_poly.pdbx_strand_id
1 'polypeptide(L)'
;ADGLLLSDGTHIRSDFTTGAAGAKPHDWVADIDVDIHEGFITVNEALQSSNPDIFAVGDCAHLSFDPRPKAGVYAVREAPVLFDNLRARLSGADLRSYQPQKDYLKLISLGGQTALAEKFGTA
;
A
#
# COMPACT_ATOMS: atom_id res chain seq x y z
N ALA A 1 -7.43 -27.65 5.87
CA ALA A 1 -8.66 -27.30 6.58
C ALA A 1 -9.82 -27.64 5.67
N ASP A 2 -10.90 -28.23 6.18
CA ASP A 2 -12.02 -28.75 5.37
C ASP A 2 -13.09 -27.68 5.02
N GLY A 3 -12.75 -26.40 5.22
CA GLY A 3 -13.66 -25.28 5.11
C GLY A 3 -13.17 -24.00 5.80
N LEU A 4 -14.06 -23.00 5.84
CA LEU A 4 -13.92 -21.71 6.51
C LEU A 4 -14.85 -21.64 7.72
N LEU A 5 -14.35 -21.14 8.85
CA LEU A 5 -15.17 -20.78 10.01
C LEU A 5 -15.43 -19.27 9.99
N LEU A 6 -16.69 -18.89 9.88
CA LEU A 6 -17.12 -17.49 9.95
C LEU A 6 -17.15 -17.01 11.42
N SER A 7 -17.13 -15.69 11.60
CA SER A 7 -17.16 -15.06 12.93
C SER A 7 -18.42 -15.35 13.74
N ASP A 8 -19.52 -15.73 13.08
CA ASP A 8 -20.78 -16.15 13.70
C ASP A 8 -20.79 -17.63 14.10
N GLY A 9 -19.68 -18.35 13.87
CA GLY A 9 -19.55 -19.79 14.13
C GLY A 9 -20.00 -20.69 12.98
N THR A 10 -20.51 -20.14 11.88
CA THR A 10 -20.91 -20.92 10.71
C THR A 10 -19.69 -21.54 10.04
N HIS A 11 -19.74 -22.85 9.76
CA HIS A 11 -18.69 -23.53 9.00
C HIS A 11 -19.12 -23.74 7.55
N ILE A 12 -18.38 -23.13 6.61
CA ILE A 12 -18.57 -23.29 5.17
C ILE A 12 -17.56 -24.33 4.67
N ARG A 13 -18.04 -25.49 4.24
CA ARG A 13 -17.17 -26.53 3.66
C ARG A 13 -16.58 -26.04 2.34
N SER A 14 -15.29 -26.35 2.11
CA SER A 14 -14.60 -25.99 0.89
C SER A 14 -13.46 -26.96 0.61
N ASP A 15 -13.37 -27.41 -0.65
CA ASP A 15 -12.24 -28.22 -1.13
C ASP A 15 -11.05 -27.34 -1.56
N PHE A 16 -11.30 -26.07 -1.89
CA PHE A 16 -10.28 -25.07 -2.21
C PHE A 16 -10.72 -23.68 -1.78
N THR A 17 -9.90 -23.05 -0.95
CA THR A 17 -10.14 -21.71 -0.42
C THR A 17 -9.04 -20.76 -0.87
N THR A 18 -9.43 -19.64 -1.49
CA THR A 18 -8.54 -18.53 -1.82
C THR A 18 -9.01 -17.26 -1.12
N GLY A 19 -8.06 -16.51 -0.55
CA GLY A 19 -8.33 -15.26 0.15
C GLY A 19 -7.96 -14.05 -0.71
N ALA A 20 -8.83 -13.06 -0.74
CA ALA A 20 -8.60 -11.77 -1.40
C ALA A 20 -9.04 -10.60 -0.49
N ALA A 21 -8.66 -10.66 0.79
CA ALA A 21 -9.13 -9.74 1.84
C ALA A 21 -8.32 -8.44 1.97
N GLY A 22 -7.44 -8.13 0.99
CA GLY A 22 -6.59 -6.95 1.00
C GLY A 22 -5.15 -7.22 1.46
N ALA A 23 -4.35 -6.16 1.51
CA ALA A 23 -2.95 -6.23 1.89
C ALA A 23 -2.79 -6.48 3.40
N LYS A 24 -1.89 -7.40 3.76
CA LYS A 24 -1.46 -7.62 5.14
C LYS A 24 0.00 -7.14 5.27
N PRO A 25 0.36 -6.39 6.32
CA PRO A 25 1.76 -6.07 6.58
C PRO A 25 2.55 -7.37 6.84
N HIS A 26 3.83 -7.36 6.50
CA HIS A 26 4.73 -8.44 6.88
C HIS A 26 5.04 -8.34 8.38
N ASP A 27 4.92 -9.44 9.11
CA ASP A 27 5.02 -9.43 10.58
C ASP A 27 6.36 -8.84 11.07
N TRP A 28 7.46 -9.06 10.35
CA TRP A 28 8.80 -8.54 10.69
C TRP A 28 8.92 -7.01 10.61
N VAL A 29 8.01 -6.33 9.91
CA VAL A 29 8.04 -4.85 9.78
C VAL A 29 7.82 -4.18 11.12
N ALA A 30 7.03 -4.81 12.01
CA ALA A 30 6.79 -4.32 13.36
C ALA A 30 8.04 -4.33 14.25
N ASP A 31 9.08 -5.08 13.87
CA ASP A 31 10.34 -5.20 14.61
C ASP A 31 11.38 -4.16 14.17
N ILE A 32 11.07 -3.34 13.15
CA ILE A 32 11.94 -2.24 12.71
C ILE A 32 11.78 -1.09 13.70
N ASP A 33 12.90 -0.51 14.16
CA ASP A 33 12.94 0.63 15.09
C ASP A 33 12.58 1.96 14.39
N VAL A 34 11.36 2.05 13.87
CA VAL A 34 10.75 3.23 13.25
C VAL A 34 9.27 3.31 13.61
N ASP A 35 8.62 4.43 13.33
CA ASP A 35 7.21 4.62 13.65
C ASP A 35 6.32 3.70 12.79
N ILE A 36 5.49 2.88 13.45
CA ILE A 36 4.60 1.91 12.78
C ILE A 36 3.14 2.29 12.99
N HIS A 37 2.33 2.20 11.94
CA HIS A 37 0.88 2.33 11.98
C HIS A 37 0.23 1.07 11.41
N GLU A 38 -0.50 0.33 12.25
CA GLU A 38 -1.19 -0.92 11.88
C GLU A 38 -0.28 -1.95 11.15
N GLY A 39 0.99 -2.03 11.57
CA GLY A 39 2.00 -2.91 10.98
C GLY A 39 2.69 -2.38 9.71
N PHE A 40 2.36 -1.16 9.27
CA PHE A 40 3.00 -0.49 8.14
C PHE A 40 3.96 0.61 8.62
N ILE A 41 5.04 0.85 7.87
CA ILE A 41 6.02 1.90 8.18
C ILE A 41 5.40 3.26 7.93
N THR A 42 5.33 4.10 8.95
CA THR A 42 4.83 5.46 8.83
C THR A 42 5.85 6.32 8.10
N VAL A 43 5.43 7.05 7.07
CA VAL A 43 6.31 7.95 6.31
C VAL A 43 5.75 9.36 6.15
N ASN A 44 6.65 10.34 6.06
CA ASN A 44 6.35 11.73 5.74
C ASN A 44 6.21 11.96 4.22
N GLU A 45 5.98 13.22 3.81
CA GLU A 45 5.87 13.62 2.39
C GLU A 45 7.10 13.28 1.56
N ALA A 46 8.30 13.20 2.15
CA ALA A 46 9.52 12.79 1.47
C ALA A 46 9.71 11.26 1.42
N LEU A 47 8.72 10.47 1.85
CA LEU A 47 8.75 9.01 1.93
C LEU A 47 9.75 8.47 2.96
N GLN A 48 10.19 9.31 3.89
CA GLN A 48 11.07 8.92 5.00
C GLN A 48 10.25 8.46 6.20
N SER A 49 10.76 7.44 6.89
CA SER A 49 10.30 7.06 8.22
C SER A 49 10.75 8.05 9.30
N SER A 50 10.48 7.75 10.58
CA SER A 50 11.05 8.51 11.71
C SER A 50 12.58 8.44 11.79
N ASN A 51 13.20 7.46 11.13
CA ASN A 51 14.62 7.49 10.81
C ASN A 51 14.82 8.08 9.39
N PRO A 52 15.55 9.20 9.23
CA PRO A 52 15.74 9.86 7.94
C PRO A 52 16.57 9.06 6.92
N ASP A 53 17.20 7.96 7.34
CA ASP A 53 17.96 7.06 6.47
C ASP A 53 17.14 5.87 5.97
N ILE A 54 15.93 5.71 6.51
CA ILE A 54 15.02 4.62 6.16
C ILE A 54 13.83 5.22 5.41
N PHE A 55 13.61 4.74 4.20
CA PHE A 55 12.48 5.11 3.34
C PHE A 55 11.58 3.89 3.15
N ALA A 56 10.28 4.14 2.98
CA ALA A 56 9.32 3.11 2.65
C ALA A 56 8.33 3.61 1.59
N VAL A 57 7.96 2.71 0.67
CA VAL A 57 7.03 2.97 -0.44
C VAL A 57 6.18 1.75 -0.72
N GLY A 58 5.10 1.94 -1.45
CA GLY A 58 4.13 0.93 -1.81
C GLY A 58 3.36 0.43 -0.60
N ASP A 59 2.94 -0.83 -0.65
CA ASP A 59 1.97 -1.33 0.32
C ASP A 59 2.54 -1.41 1.75
N CYS A 60 3.87 -1.43 1.92
CA CYS A 60 4.49 -1.43 3.25
C CYS A 60 4.46 -0.05 3.94
N ALA A 61 4.18 1.03 3.21
CA ALA A 61 4.21 2.40 3.73
C ALA A 61 2.83 2.91 4.12
N HIS A 62 2.74 3.62 5.24
CA HIS A 62 1.60 4.42 5.65
C HIS A 62 1.93 5.91 5.49
N LEU A 63 1.26 6.58 4.56
CA LEU A 63 1.45 8.01 4.29
C LEU A 63 0.71 8.85 5.36
N SER A 64 1.41 9.28 6.41
CA SER A 64 0.76 9.98 7.55
C SER A 64 0.14 11.33 7.19
N PHE A 65 0.66 11.97 6.13
CA PHE A 65 0.23 13.28 5.65
C PHE A 65 -0.99 13.21 4.71
N ASP A 66 -1.23 12.06 4.08
CA ASP A 66 -2.34 11.85 3.14
C ASP A 66 -2.66 10.35 3.06
N PRO A 67 -3.38 9.78 4.04
CA PRO A 67 -3.66 8.34 4.10
C PRO A 67 -4.39 7.84 2.85
N ARG A 68 -3.83 6.82 2.18
CA ARG A 68 -4.39 6.20 0.97
C ARG A 68 -4.61 4.70 1.14
N PRO A 69 -5.63 4.13 0.45
CA PRO A 69 -5.74 2.68 0.37
C PRO A 69 -4.51 2.11 -0.32
N LYS A 70 -4.11 0.90 0.07
CA LYS A 70 -3.01 0.17 -0.55
C LYS A 70 -3.37 -0.14 -2.00
N ALA A 71 -2.58 0.38 -2.94
CA ALA A 71 -2.81 0.17 -4.35
C ALA A 71 -1.51 0.38 -5.14
N GLY A 72 -1.24 -0.54 -6.07
CA GLY A 72 -0.04 -0.49 -6.90
C GLY A 72 0.11 0.81 -7.70
N VAL A 73 -0.99 1.50 -8.02
CA VAL A 73 -0.95 2.81 -8.70
C VAL A 73 -0.25 3.91 -7.89
N TYR A 74 -0.28 3.85 -6.55
CA TYR A 74 0.46 4.78 -5.70
C TYR A 74 1.93 4.37 -5.64
N ALA A 75 2.20 3.08 -5.44
CA ALA A 75 3.55 2.52 -5.38
C ALA A 75 4.39 2.88 -6.62
N VAL A 76 3.83 2.76 -7.83
CA VAL A 76 4.53 3.11 -9.08
C VAL A 76 4.81 4.61 -9.22
N ARG A 77 4.05 5.46 -8.51
CA ARG A 77 4.24 6.92 -8.51
C ARG A 77 5.18 7.40 -7.42
N GLU A 78 5.33 6.63 -6.36
CA GLU A 78 6.33 6.87 -5.32
C GLU A 78 7.74 6.58 -5.83
N ALA A 79 7.90 5.59 -6.71
CA ALA A 79 9.23 5.13 -7.16
C ALA A 79 10.16 6.24 -7.71
N PRO A 80 9.71 7.18 -8.59
CA PRO A 80 10.56 8.29 -9.02
C PRO A 80 10.94 9.26 -7.89
N VAL A 81 10.02 9.52 -6.95
CA VAL A 81 10.30 10.40 -5.81
C VAL A 81 11.27 9.75 -4.84
N LEU A 82 11.10 8.45 -4.56
CA LEU A 82 12.05 7.67 -3.77
C LEU A 82 13.44 7.71 -4.38
N PHE A 83 13.56 7.51 -5.70
CA PHE A 83 14.84 7.56 -6.40
C PHE A 83 15.53 8.93 -6.23
N ASP A 84 14.79 10.02 -6.44
CA ASP A 84 15.29 11.39 -6.25
C ASP A 84 15.75 11.61 -4.79
N ASN A 85 14.95 11.16 -3.82
CA ASN A 85 15.20 11.38 -2.40
C ASN A 85 16.36 10.55 -1.85
N LEU A 86 16.53 9.31 -2.31
CA LEU A 86 17.71 8.51 -1.98
C LEU A 86 19.00 9.19 -2.46
N ARG A 87 18.99 9.75 -3.67
CA ARG A 87 20.13 10.50 -4.21
C ARG A 87 20.38 11.77 -3.41
N ALA A 88 19.33 12.54 -3.15
CA ALA A 88 19.43 13.79 -2.39
C ALA A 88 19.96 13.54 -0.96
N ARG A 89 19.50 12.48 -0.29
CA ARG A 89 19.99 12.08 1.04
C ARG A 89 21.49 11.75 1.04
N LEU A 90 21.98 11.09 -0.01
CA LEU A 90 23.40 10.75 -0.18
C LEU A 90 24.27 11.96 -0.53
N SER A 91 23.72 12.94 -1.26
CA SER A 91 24.46 14.13 -1.70
C SER A 91 24.28 15.36 -0.82
N GLY A 92 23.44 15.29 0.22
CA GLY A 92 23.07 16.44 1.06
C GLY A 92 22.23 17.49 0.33
N ALA A 93 21.47 17.09 -0.70
CA ALA A 93 20.56 17.98 -1.41
C ALA A 93 19.16 17.96 -0.76
N ASP A 94 18.30 18.90 -1.17
CA ASP A 94 16.92 18.97 -0.69
C ASP A 94 16.09 17.78 -1.18
N LEU A 95 15.23 17.26 -0.29
CA LEU A 95 14.30 16.20 -0.61
C LEU A 95 13.08 16.74 -1.35
N ARG A 96 12.50 15.89 -2.19
CA ARG A 96 11.29 16.14 -2.95
C ARG A 96 10.07 15.56 -2.22
N SER A 97 9.04 16.37 -2.03
CA SER A 97 7.74 15.88 -1.54
C SER A 97 7.01 15.06 -2.60
N TYR A 98 6.43 13.94 -2.17
CA TYR A 98 5.46 13.15 -2.90
C TYR A 98 4.04 13.67 -2.67
N GLN A 99 3.30 13.84 -3.76
CA GLN A 99 1.88 14.20 -3.72
C GLN A 99 1.07 13.07 -4.38
N PRO A 100 0.34 12.25 -3.60
CA PRO A 100 -0.49 11.20 -4.15
C PRO A 100 -1.54 11.74 -5.11
N GLN A 101 -1.81 10.98 -6.18
CA GLN A 101 -2.93 11.29 -7.07
C GLN A 101 -4.28 11.19 -6.33
N LYS A 102 -5.18 12.13 -6.61
CA LYS A 102 -6.52 12.15 -5.98
C LYS A 102 -7.39 10.97 -6.39
N ASP A 103 -7.19 10.48 -7.61
CA ASP A 103 -7.99 9.42 -8.22
C ASP A 103 -7.16 8.63 -9.24
N TYR A 104 -7.60 7.41 -9.56
CA TYR A 104 -6.99 6.54 -10.55
C TYR A 104 -8.06 5.64 -11.19
N LEU A 105 -7.80 5.21 -12.43
CA LEU A 105 -8.68 4.29 -13.13
C LEU A 105 -8.63 2.92 -12.46
N LYS A 106 -9.80 2.42 -12.03
CA LYS A 106 -9.98 1.05 -11.53
C LYS A 106 -10.71 0.25 -12.60
N LEU A 107 -10.16 -0.89 -13.00
CA LEU A 107 -10.80 -1.82 -13.91
C LEU A 107 -10.88 -3.19 -13.24
N ILE A 108 -12.10 -3.68 -13.00
CA ILE A 108 -12.34 -5.04 -12.51
C ILE A 108 -12.76 -5.89 -13.72
N SER A 109 -11.90 -6.84 -14.10
CA SER A 109 -12.21 -7.78 -15.17
C SER A 109 -13.43 -8.63 -14.80
N LEU A 110 -14.43 -8.68 -15.67
CA LEU A 110 -15.61 -9.54 -15.55
C LEU A 110 -15.48 -10.83 -16.39
N GLY A 111 -14.32 -11.03 -17.02
CA GLY A 111 -14.11 -12.09 -18.01
C GLY A 111 -14.63 -11.69 -19.40
N GLY A 112 -14.34 -12.52 -20.41
CA GLY A 112 -14.85 -12.31 -21.77
C GLY A 112 -14.46 -10.98 -22.41
N GLN A 113 -13.28 -10.43 -22.07
CA GLN A 113 -12.81 -9.11 -22.51
C GLN A 113 -13.71 -7.94 -22.10
N THR A 114 -14.45 -8.09 -20.99
CA THR A 114 -15.26 -7.03 -20.39
C THR A 114 -14.75 -6.66 -19.01
N ALA A 115 -14.99 -5.43 -18.59
CA ALA A 115 -14.60 -4.92 -17.28
C ALA A 115 -15.62 -3.90 -16.75
N LEU A 116 -15.78 -3.85 -15.43
CA LEU A 116 -16.37 -2.72 -14.74
C LEU A 116 -15.28 -1.65 -14.54
N ALA A 117 -15.60 -0.39 -14.85
CA ALA A 117 -14.65 0.71 -14.80
C ALA A 117 -15.11 1.79 -13.84
N GLU A 118 -14.25 2.23 -12.92
CA GLU A 118 -14.51 3.39 -12.08
C GLU A 118 -13.46 4.47 -12.33
N LYS A 119 -13.91 5.70 -12.58
CA LYS A 119 -13.07 6.90 -12.69
C LYS A 119 -13.89 8.15 -12.38
N PHE A 120 -13.29 9.11 -11.68
CA PHE A 120 -13.91 10.38 -11.30
C PHE A 120 -15.20 10.24 -10.47
N GLY A 121 -15.32 9.16 -9.70
CA GLY A 121 -16.51 8.86 -8.90
C GLY A 121 -17.68 8.27 -9.69
N THR A 122 -17.47 7.88 -10.95
CA THR A 122 -18.47 7.22 -11.79
C THR A 122 -18.03 5.79 -12.09
N ALA A 123 -18.91 4.82 -11.81
CA ALA A 123 -18.76 3.40 -12.12
C ALA A 123 -19.73 2.94 -13.21
#